data_AF-A0A2G1BUJ8-F1
#
_entry.id   AF-A0A2G1BUJ8-F1
#
_cell.length_a   1.000
_cell.length_b   1.000
_cell.length_c   1.000
_cell.angle_alpha   90.00
_cell.angle_beta   90.00
_cell.angle_gamma   90.00
#
_symmetry.space_group_name_H-M   'P 1'
#
loop_
_entity.id
_entity.type
_entity.pdbx_description
1 polymer ?
#
loop_
_entity_poly.entity_id
_entity_poly.type
_entity_poly.pdbx_seq_one_letter_code
_entity_poly.pdbx_strand_id
1 'polypeptide(L)'
;MKTNYLVKLSALILLFALSSCEENNLDEVSKEQGKLERQTKSSLKKKVLVVGFDGIQFEKIAGTSTPNLDKLNIVKAYAGGIDNTSSEQKTSSGPGWSTILTGVWVNKHGVTDNSTSHISKAKSVFQLIKESNSGLKTASVVTWGPIHDFFREQLNYIDYHSKSGGDENTVTGAIHAINNENSDVVFAHIDNVDNVGHSLGFGSAYNNAITKADEQFGRIVAEVEKRTNEDWLILVVTDHGRGFGGFNHGGQTTQEKTIFVGMNKEGNDEFNSYVSNVPNQDFGGIYGHVAQTAIVPSILTHLNIPIQKEWQLNSTSLVGNVGVRKVMMQNANTVYWSSNASNNVDVYKNNAYVATVSASQGYFTDANNSDGSINYTVLLDGQTGSVAYNNSQIIAGLDWNDFTDNRAYFFRSDKSYIRYDKLVDKSDDGYPKEVNNSTWPGLGAYKDLISAAFKWHNHKGYFFLKDGRYLRYDMNNDSVDSGYPANITNGNWPGLEPYKNKIIAAFKWNNSRAYFFLNDGTYIRYSITNDSVDSGYPAAITNGSWPGLGDYATKITAAVDWGVTYCYFFLDDNTYIKYNKSTDSVVSGYPKEVNNSTWPGLKN
;
A
#
# COMPACT_ATOMS: atom_id res chain seq x y z
N MET A 1 -42.28 39.91 42.59
CA MET A 1 -42.07 39.42 41.21
C MET A 1 -40.69 39.92 40.76
N LYS A 2 -39.77 39.00 40.38
CA LYS A 2 -38.84 39.04 39.21
C LYS A 2 -38.01 40.35 38.97
N THR A 3 -36.71 40.42 38.68
CA THR A 3 -35.58 39.49 38.39
C THR A 3 -34.30 40.36 38.33
N ASN A 4 -33.12 39.76 38.55
CA ASN A 4 -31.78 40.31 38.27
C ASN A 4 -31.40 40.33 36.77
N TYR A 5 -30.36 41.13 36.45
CA TYR A 5 -29.18 40.87 35.60
C TYR A 5 -28.92 41.76 34.36
N LEU A 6 -27.66 42.27 34.31
CA LEU A 6 -26.74 42.52 33.17
C LEU A 6 -27.24 43.47 32.05
N VAL A 7 -26.50 44.48 31.61
CA VAL A 7 -25.29 44.36 30.77
C VAL A 7 -24.47 45.67 30.82
N LYS A 8 -23.17 45.57 31.11
CA LYS A 8 -22.15 46.56 30.77
C LYS A 8 -21.69 46.29 29.34
N LEU A 9 -22.01 47.17 28.39
CA LEU A 9 -21.15 47.45 27.23
C LEU A 9 -21.71 48.67 26.48
N SER A 10 -21.18 49.87 26.76
CA SER A 10 -21.31 51.02 25.87
C SER A 10 -20.34 52.12 26.29
N ALA A 11 -19.53 52.55 25.32
CA ALA A 11 -18.89 53.85 25.21
C ALA A 11 -17.84 54.26 26.26
N LEU A 12 -16.57 54.12 25.87
CA LEU A 12 -15.59 55.17 26.14
C LEU A 12 -14.85 55.50 24.83
N ILE A 13 -15.55 56.24 23.97
CA ILE A 13 -14.94 57.13 22.97
C ILE A 13 -14.90 58.50 23.64
N LEU A 14 -13.69 59.03 23.88
CA LEU A 14 -13.34 60.45 24.03
C LEU A 14 -11.85 60.44 24.46
N LEU A 15 -10.90 61.22 23.93
CA LEU A 15 -10.92 62.27 22.92
C LEU A 15 -9.43 62.58 22.66
N PHE A 16 -8.93 62.44 21.43
CA PHE A 16 -7.82 63.26 20.94
C PHE A 16 -7.99 63.40 19.43
N ALA A 17 -8.71 64.45 19.04
CA ALA A 17 -8.62 65.00 17.71
C ALA A 17 -7.47 66.02 17.73
N LEU A 18 -6.51 65.87 16.82
CA LEU A 18 -5.86 66.97 16.10
C LEU A 18 -5.02 66.39 14.95
N SER A 19 -5.55 66.56 13.73
CA SER A 19 -4.81 66.89 12.52
C SER A 19 -3.64 66.00 12.08
N SER A 20 -3.93 64.93 11.34
CA SER A 20 -3.35 64.64 10.02
C SER A 20 -3.98 63.37 9.44
N CYS A 21 -4.29 63.39 8.15
CA CYS A 21 -4.72 62.22 7.40
C CYS A 21 -3.70 61.07 7.54
N GLU A 22 -4.15 59.88 7.92
CA GLU A 22 -3.51 58.62 7.54
C GLU A 22 -4.51 57.48 7.65
N GLU A 23 -4.95 56.96 6.50
CA GLU A 23 -5.77 55.74 6.34
C GLU A 23 -5.02 54.45 6.73
N ASN A 24 -3.81 54.54 7.31
CA ASN A 24 -2.91 53.42 7.55
C ASN A 24 -3.13 52.64 8.87
N ASN A 25 -4.02 53.10 9.76
CA ASN A 25 -4.15 52.51 11.11
C ASN A 25 -5.10 51.30 11.23
N LEU A 26 -5.97 51.05 10.24
CA LEU A 26 -6.92 49.92 10.32
C LEU A 26 -6.26 48.57 9.99
N ASP A 27 -5.26 48.58 9.11
CA ASP A 27 -4.52 47.37 8.72
C ASP A 27 -3.52 46.91 9.79
N GLU A 28 -2.97 47.82 10.59
CA GLU A 28 -2.10 47.44 11.71
C GLU A 28 -2.91 46.88 12.89
N VAL A 29 -4.05 47.49 13.21
CA VAL A 29 -4.94 46.99 14.27
C VAL A 29 -5.53 45.62 13.93
N SER A 30 -5.87 45.36 12.66
CA SER A 30 -6.35 44.04 12.21
C SER A 30 -5.24 42.97 12.21
N LYS A 31 -4.01 43.34 11.86
CA LYS A 31 -2.84 42.45 11.97
C LYS A 31 -2.48 42.14 13.42
N GLU A 32 -2.55 43.11 14.33
CA GLU A 32 -2.33 42.89 15.76
C GLU A 32 -3.44 42.05 16.40
N GLN A 33 -4.72 42.29 16.09
CA GLN A 33 -5.82 41.42 16.52
C GLN A 33 -5.64 39.99 15.99
N GLY A 34 -5.32 39.83 14.70
CA GLY A 34 -5.04 38.53 14.12
C GLY A 34 -3.79 37.85 14.69
N LYS A 35 -2.84 38.59 15.25
CA LYS A 35 -1.66 38.06 15.96
C LYS A 35 -2.00 37.64 17.39
N LEU A 36 -2.83 38.41 18.09
CA LEU A 36 -3.31 38.13 19.43
C LEU A 36 -4.28 36.94 19.47
N GLU A 37 -5.17 36.82 18.47
CA GLU A 37 -6.04 35.66 18.27
C GLU A 37 -5.26 34.39 17.92
N ARG A 38 -4.19 34.50 17.11
CA ARG A 38 -3.28 33.38 16.82
C ARG A 38 -2.48 32.95 18.05
N GLN A 39 -2.00 33.89 18.86
CA GLN A 39 -1.31 33.56 20.11
C GLN A 39 -2.24 32.91 21.14
N THR A 40 -3.48 33.37 21.28
CA THR A 40 -4.47 32.75 22.18
C THR A 40 -4.87 31.36 21.69
N LYS A 41 -5.15 31.15 20.40
CA LYS A 41 -5.39 29.79 19.83
C LYS A 41 -4.18 28.85 19.89
N SER A 42 -2.96 29.40 19.86
CA SER A 42 -1.71 28.62 20.01
C SER A 42 -1.54 28.05 21.42
N SER A 43 -2.16 28.64 22.45
CA SER A 43 -2.05 28.21 23.85
C SER A 43 -3.09 27.14 24.26
N LEU A 44 -4.14 26.96 23.45
CA LEU A 44 -5.20 25.99 23.74
C LEU A 44 -4.70 24.56 23.58
N LYS A 45 -5.20 23.66 24.43
CA LYS A 45 -4.87 22.23 24.35
C LYS A 45 -5.38 21.66 23.03
N LYS A 46 -4.47 21.11 22.22
CA LYS A 46 -4.79 20.48 20.94
C LYS A 46 -5.49 19.15 21.19
N LYS A 47 -6.63 18.95 20.54
CA LYS A 47 -7.42 17.72 20.60
C LYS A 47 -7.91 17.32 19.21
N VAL A 48 -8.28 16.06 19.04
CA VAL A 48 -8.71 15.50 17.76
C VAL A 48 -9.95 14.63 17.94
N LEU A 49 -10.95 14.87 17.10
CA LEU A 49 -12.08 13.97 16.89
C LEU A 49 -12.02 13.45 15.45
N VAL A 50 -12.01 12.13 15.29
CA VAL A 50 -12.14 11.47 13.99
C VAL A 50 -13.44 10.69 14.00
N VAL A 51 -14.33 10.99 13.06
CA VAL A 51 -15.57 10.24 12.85
C VAL A 51 -15.51 9.53 11.50
N GLY A 52 -15.47 8.21 11.56
CA GLY A 52 -15.52 7.34 10.39
C GLY A 52 -16.96 6.95 10.09
N PHE A 53 -17.38 7.06 8.82
CA PHE A 53 -18.63 6.47 8.35
C PHE A 53 -18.34 5.34 7.36
N ASP A 54 -18.85 4.15 7.66
CA ASP A 54 -18.69 2.98 6.80
C ASP A 54 -19.52 3.13 5.52
N GLY A 55 -18.84 3.06 4.38
CA GLY A 55 -19.46 2.93 3.07
C GLY A 55 -20.26 4.11 2.53
N ILE A 56 -20.18 5.34 3.08
CA ILE A 56 -20.86 6.51 2.51
C ILE A 56 -20.21 6.92 1.17
N GLN A 57 -21.02 7.00 0.12
CA GLN A 57 -20.62 7.42 -1.21
C GLN A 57 -20.58 8.96 -1.30
N PHE A 58 -19.46 9.53 -1.75
CA PHE A 58 -19.29 10.99 -1.86
C PHE A 58 -20.44 11.69 -2.61
N GLU A 59 -20.82 11.17 -3.78
CA GLU A 59 -21.86 11.76 -4.63
C GLU A 59 -23.25 11.74 -3.96
N LYS A 60 -23.45 10.92 -2.92
CA LYS A 60 -24.74 10.81 -2.22
C LYS A 60 -24.93 11.86 -1.14
N ILE A 61 -23.85 12.50 -0.67
CA ILE A 61 -23.95 13.59 0.30
C ILE A 61 -24.61 14.81 -0.34
N ALA A 62 -24.18 15.22 -1.53
CA ALA A 62 -24.73 16.40 -2.21
C ALA A 62 -26.25 16.33 -2.47
N GLY A 63 -26.83 15.12 -2.50
CA GLY A 63 -28.26 14.88 -2.70
C GLY A 63 -29.05 14.50 -1.43
N THR A 64 -28.41 14.54 -0.26
CA THR A 64 -29.00 14.15 1.03
C THR A 64 -28.88 15.32 2.01
N SER A 65 -29.90 15.55 2.85
CA SER A 65 -29.79 16.59 3.88
C SER A 65 -28.84 16.14 4.98
N THR A 66 -27.71 16.83 5.10
CA THR A 66 -26.63 16.55 6.06
C THR A 66 -26.17 17.82 6.79
N PRO A 67 -27.06 18.53 7.51
CA PRO A 67 -26.80 19.86 8.05
C PRO A 67 -25.63 19.94 9.04
N ASN A 68 -25.16 18.83 9.62
CA ASN A 68 -23.99 18.83 10.49
C ASN A 68 -22.69 18.66 9.70
N LEU A 69 -22.67 17.78 8.70
CA LEU A 69 -21.55 17.62 7.76
C LEU A 69 -21.37 18.87 6.89
N ASP A 70 -22.46 19.55 6.52
CA ASP A 70 -22.44 20.78 5.72
C ASP A 70 -21.68 21.93 6.42
N LYS A 71 -21.41 21.82 7.72
CA LYS A 71 -20.57 22.77 8.48
C LYS A 71 -19.07 22.55 8.30
N LEU A 72 -18.67 21.43 7.70
CA LEU A 72 -17.27 21.10 7.43
C LEU A 72 -16.88 21.52 6.01
N ASN A 73 -15.59 21.77 5.83
CA ASN A 73 -15.00 21.77 4.49
C ASN A 73 -14.91 20.31 4.04
N ILE A 74 -15.63 19.91 2.99
CA ILE A 74 -15.61 18.53 2.46
C ILE A 74 -15.02 18.52 1.06
N VAL A 75 -14.07 17.61 0.83
CA VAL A 75 -13.42 17.41 -0.47
C VAL A 75 -13.52 15.96 -0.92
N LYS A 76 -13.52 15.77 -2.25
CA LYS A 76 -13.37 14.46 -2.85
C LYS A 76 -12.02 13.86 -2.47
N ALA A 77 -12.03 12.57 -2.13
CA ALA A 77 -10.85 11.80 -1.75
C ALA A 77 -10.92 10.39 -2.37
N TYR A 78 -9.89 9.58 -2.16
CA TYR A 78 -9.84 8.21 -2.67
C TYR A 78 -9.42 7.14 -1.65
N ALA A 79 -9.99 5.96 -1.84
CA ALA A 79 -9.73 4.72 -1.13
C ALA A 79 -9.10 3.65 -2.06
N GLY A 80 -8.62 2.56 -1.47
CA GLY A 80 -8.20 1.36 -2.21
C GLY A 80 -6.84 1.45 -2.90
N GLY A 81 -5.99 2.40 -2.51
CA GLY A 81 -4.62 2.52 -3.04
C GLY A 81 -4.55 2.76 -4.56
N ILE A 82 -3.35 2.65 -5.11
CA ILE A 82 -3.08 2.87 -6.54
C ILE A 82 -3.11 1.54 -7.28
N ASP A 83 -4.02 1.42 -8.25
CA ASP A 83 -4.23 0.25 -9.11
C ASP A 83 -2.95 -0.18 -9.84
N ASN A 84 -2.72 -1.48 -9.96
CA ASN A 84 -1.53 -2.11 -10.54
C ASN A 84 -0.21 -1.72 -9.85
N THR A 85 -0.25 -1.40 -8.55
CA THR A 85 0.94 -1.14 -7.74
C THR A 85 0.92 -1.95 -6.45
N SER A 86 2.04 -1.96 -5.72
CA SER A 86 2.09 -2.59 -4.39
C SER A 86 1.08 -1.99 -3.41
N SER A 87 0.61 -0.76 -3.62
CA SER A 87 -0.36 -0.12 -2.73
C SER A 87 -1.82 -0.49 -3.02
N GLU A 88 -2.10 -1.17 -4.14
CA GLU A 88 -3.47 -1.56 -4.53
C GLU A 88 -4.16 -2.33 -3.40
N GLN A 89 -5.38 -1.91 -3.07
CA GLN A 89 -6.08 -2.38 -1.90
C GLN A 89 -7.57 -2.54 -2.20
N LYS A 90 -8.18 -3.63 -1.74
CA LYS A 90 -9.63 -3.81 -1.83
C LYS A 90 -10.35 -2.65 -1.15
N THR A 91 -11.40 -2.16 -1.81
CA THR A 91 -12.30 -1.14 -1.27
C THR A 91 -13.31 -1.77 -0.29
N SER A 92 -12.79 -2.36 0.78
CA SER A 92 -13.55 -3.05 1.83
C SER A 92 -13.15 -2.53 3.21
N SER A 93 -14.02 -2.73 4.21
CA SER A 93 -13.89 -2.08 5.52
C SER A 93 -12.63 -2.46 6.29
N GLY A 94 -12.23 -3.73 6.34
CA GLY A 94 -11.02 -4.16 7.03
C GLY A 94 -9.76 -3.46 6.51
N PRO A 95 -9.47 -3.53 5.20
CA PRO A 95 -8.38 -2.77 4.60
C PRO A 95 -8.51 -1.24 4.77
N GLY A 96 -9.70 -0.68 4.50
CA GLY A 96 -9.95 0.77 4.56
C GLY A 96 -9.73 1.35 5.96
N TRP A 97 -10.33 0.77 7.00
CA TRP A 97 -10.13 1.20 8.39
C TRP A 97 -8.69 1.01 8.86
N SER A 98 -8.04 -0.07 8.44
CA SER A 98 -6.62 -0.28 8.73
C SER A 98 -5.75 0.81 8.11
N THR A 99 -6.03 1.22 6.88
CA THR A 99 -5.36 2.35 6.22
C THR A 99 -5.58 3.67 6.96
N ILE A 100 -6.83 3.99 7.28
CA ILE A 100 -7.19 5.24 7.96
C ILE A 100 -6.50 5.36 9.33
N LEU A 101 -6.40 4.24 10.06
CA LEU A 101 -5.83 4.21 11.41
C LEU A 101 -4.31 4.02 11.44
N THR A 102 -3.65 3.73 10.32
CA THR A 102 -2.18 3.55 10.25
C THR A 102 -1.48 4.57 9.37
N GLY A 103 -2.20 5.24 8.46
CA GLY A 103 -1.63 6.19 7.50
C GLY A 103 -0.81 5.53 6.39
N VAL A 104 -0.95 4.21 6.23
CA VAL A 104 -0.26 3.42 5.21
C VAL A 104 -1.22 2.48 4.48
N TRP A 105 -0.87 2.01 3.29
CA TRP A 105 -1.67 1.06 2.49
C TRP A 105 -1.44 -0.41 2.87
N VAL A 106 -2.23 -1.32 2.27
CA VAL A 106 -2.27 -2.76 2.59
C VAL A 106 -0.94 -3.48 2.51
N ASN A 107 -0.04 -3.10 1.62
CA ASN A 107 1.31 -3.66 1.56
C ASN A 107 2.13 -3.45 2.84
N LYS A 108 1.79 -2.43 3.64
CA LYS A 108 2.46 -2.14 4.92
C LYS A 108 1.68 -2.66 6.12
N HIS A 109 0.37 -2.41 6.18
CA HIS A 109 -0.43 -2.87 7.33
C HIS A 109 -0.82 -4.36 7.25
N GLY A 110 -0.94 -4.94 6.05
CA GLY A 110 -1.14 -6.37 5.86
C GLY A 110 -2.55 -6.91 6.11
N VAL A 111 -3.56 -6.04 6.22
CA VAL A 111 -4.98 -6.43 6.38
C VAL A 111 -5.64 -6.41 5.01
N THR A 112 -5.76 -7.57 4.38
CA THR A 112 -6.12 -7.69 2.95
C THR A 112 -7.62 -7.85 2.69
N ASP A 113 -8.40 -8.18 3.72
CA ASP A 113 -9.84 -8.40 3.67
C ASP A 113 -10.46 -8.29 5.08
N ASN A 114 -11.75 -8.65 5.22
CA ASN A 114 -12.51 -8.55 6.48
C ASN A 114 -12.28 -9.74 7.45
N SER A 115 -11.37 -10.66 7.14
CA SER A 115 -11.02 -11.77 8.04
C SER A 115 -10.18 -11.28 9.21
N THR A 116 -10.69 -11.46 10.42
CA THR A 116 -9.97 -11.11 11.67
C THR A 116 -8.76 -12.00 11.96
N SER A 117 -8.48 -13.00 11.10
CA SER A 117 -7.21 -13.73 11.10
C SER A 117 -6.03 -12.80 10.80
N HIS A 118 -6.24 -11.75 10.01
CA HIS A 118 -5.25 -10.70 9.76
C HIS A 118 -5.02 -9.86 11.02
N ILE A 119 -3.76 -9.46 11.21
CA ILE A 119 -3.34 -8.49 12.24
C ILE A 119 -2.58 -7.39 11.54
N SER A 120 -2.88 -6.14 11.88
CA SER A 120 -2.12 -5.01 11.37
C SER A 120 -0.67 -5.11 11.83
N LYS A 121 0.24 -5.17 10.86
CA LYS A 121 1.70 -5.13 11.07
C LYS A 121 2.22 -3.71 11.24
N ALA A 122 1.42 -2.71 10.89
CA ALA A 122 1.75 -1.30 11.02
C ALA A 122 1.26 -0.75 12.36
N LYS A 123 2.01 0.19 12.92
CA LYS A 123 1.59 0.93 14.13
C LYS A 123 0.35 1.74 13.82
N SER A 124 -0.66 1.59 14.67
CA SER A 124 -1.84 2.46 14.68
C SER A 124 -1.45 3.86 15.12
N VAL A 125 -2.27 4.85 14.75
CA VAL A 125 -2.13 6.23 15.21
C VAL A 125 -2.10 6.32 16.74
N PHE A 126 -2.83 5.45 17.45
CA PHE A 126 -2.83 5.41 18.91
C PHE A 126 -1.46 4.98 19.46
N GLN A 127 -0.84 3.96 18.88
CA GLN A 127 0.51 3.55 19.24
C GLN A 127 1.52 4.66 18.93
N LEU A 128 1.44 5.28 17.74
CA LEU A 128 2.33 6.40 17.37
C LEU A 128 2.22 7.58 18.36
N ILE A 129 0.98 7.92 18.76
CA ILE A 129 0.71 8.95 19.77
C ILE A 129 1.32 8.56 21.12
N LYS A 130 1.04 7.35 21.62
CA LYS A 130 1.48 6.93 22.95
C LYS A 130 2.99 6.75 23.07
N GLU A 131 3.66 6.30 22.01
CA GLU A 131 5.12 6.22 21.98
C GLU A 131 5.77 7.60 21.91
N SER A 132 5.11 8.59 21.29
CA SER A 132 5.63 9.97 21.19
C SER A 132 5.33 10.80 22.44
N ASN A 133 4.14 10.62 23.01
CA ASN A 133 3.68 11.31 24.21
C ASN A 133 2.64 10.45 24.94
N SER A 134 3.11 9.66 25.91
CA SER A 134 2.27 8.77 26.71
C SER A 134 1.23 9.49 27.57
N GLY A 135 1.37 10.80 27.77
CA GLY A 135 0.44 11.64 28.55
C GLY A 135 -0.83 12.03 27.79
N LEU A 136 -0.87 11.88 26.47
CA LEU A 136 -2.09 12.13 25.69
C LEU A 136 -3.08 10.99 25.89
N LYS A 137 -4.33 11.34 26.17
CA LYS A 137 -5.40 10.35 26.36
C LYS A 137 -6.06 9.98 25.03
N THR A 138 -6.20 8.70 24.74
CA THR A 138 -6.72 8.17 23.47
C THR A 138 -7.97 7.34 23.69
N ALA A 139 -8.93 7.46 22.78
CA ALA A 139 -10.15 6.68 22.78
C ALA A 139 -10.54 6.16 21.39
N SER A 140 -11.13 4.97 21.34
CA SER A 140 -11.64 4.33 20.12
C SER A 140 -12.95 3.60 20.39
N VAL A 141 -14.04 4.10 19.82
CA VAL A 141 -15.37 3.50 19.96
C VAL A 141 -15.85 3.07 18.60
N VAL A 142 -16.13 1.78 18.42
CA VAL A 142 -16.46 1.23 17.11
C VAL A 142 -17.77 0.43 17.13
N THR A 143 -18.66 0.73 16.19
CA THR A 143 -19.83 -0.12 15.94
C THR A 143 -19.40 -1.48 15.43
N TRP A 144 -18.57 -1.51 14.38
CA TRP A 144 -18.05 -2.75 13.80
C TRP A 144 -16.82 -3.23 14.57
N GLY A 145 -17.04 -4.23 15.43
CA GLY A 145 -16.01 -4.80 16.32
C GLY A 145 -14.71 -5.26 15.65
N PRO A 146 -14.71 -5.80 14.42
CA PRO A 146 -13.50 -6.25 13.72
C PRO A 146 -12.41 -5.19 13.57
N ILE A 147 -12.73 -3.89 13.58
CA ILE A 147 -11.71 -2.83 13.60
C ILE A 147 -10.72 -3.05 14.76
N HIS A 148 -11.22 -3.34 15.97
CA HIS A 148 -10.35 -3.62 17.11
C HIS A 148 -9.65 -4.98 17.00
N ASP A 149 -10.21 -5.95 16.29
CA ASP A 149 -9.59 -7.26 16.11
C ASP A 149 -8.35 -7.19 15.21
N PHE A 150 -8.36 -6.33 14.17
CA PHE A 150 -7.17 -6.08 13.35
C PHE A 150 -6.03 -5.43 14.15
N PHE A 151 -6.35 -4.70 15.22
CA PHE A 151 -5.40 -4.01 16.10
C PHE A 151 -5.30 -4.64 17.50
N ARG A 152 -5.68 -5.92 17.66
CA ARG A 152 -5.76 -6.58 18.98
C ARG A 152 -4.44 -6.57 19.78
N GLU A 153 -3.31 -6.53 19.09
CA GLU A 153 -1.97 -6.44 19.70
C GLU A 153 -1.57 -5.01 20.12
N GLN A 154 -2.40 -4.01 19.79
CA GLN A 154 -2.14 -2.58 20.01
C GLN A 154 -3.24 -1.91 20.85
N LEU A 155 -4.22 -2.66 21.36
CA LEU A 155 -5.34 -2.09 22.14
C LEU A 155 -4.88 -1.46 23.46
N ASN A 156 -3.74 -1.88 24.01
CA ASN A 156 -3.12 -1.29 25.19
C ASN A 156 -2.67 0.18 25.00
N TYR A 157 -2.62 0.67 23.75
CA TYR A 157 -2.33 2.08 23.45
C TYR A 157 -3.60 2.96 23.41
N ILE A 158 -4.78 2.38 23.69
CA ILE A 158 -6.06 3.06 23.71
C ILE A 158 -6.59 3.06 25.15
N ASP A 159 -6.62 4.23 25.80
CA ASP A 159 -7.01 4.31 27.22
C ASP A 159 -8.49 3.94 27.44
N TYR A 160 -9.35 4.30 26.48
CA TYR A 160 -10.76 3.94 26.48
C TYR A 160 -11.18 3.37 25.12
N HIS A 161 -11.47 2.07 25.06
CA HIS A 161 -11.94 1.43 23.84
C HIS A 161 -13.26 0.66 24.06
N SER A 162 -14.14 0.67 23.06
CA SER A 162 -15.40 -0.08 23.13
C SER A 162 -15.82 -0.62 21.76
N LYS A 163 -16.13 -1.92 21.71
CA LYS A 163 -16.89 -2.55 20.62
C LYS A 163 -18.38 -2.38 20.95
N SER A 164 -18.98 -1.32 20.45
CA SER A 164 -20.30 -0.84 20.91
C SER A 164 -21.48 -1.66 20.36
N GLY A 165 -21.27 -2.34 19.22
CA GLY A 165 -22.27 -3.16 18.55
C GLY A 165 -23.45 -2.38 17.93
N GLY A 166 -23.40 -1.05 17.93
CA GLY A 166 -24.43 -0.22 17.30
C GLY A 166 -24.10 1.28 17.35
N ASP A 167 -24.54 2.02 16.34
CA ASP A 167 -24.17 3.43 16.17
C ASP A 167 -24.59 4.33 17.34
N GLU A 168 -25.77 4.11 17.93
CA GLU A 168 -26.20 4.87 19.11
C GLU A 168 -25.33 4.61 20.35
N ASN A 169 -24.84 3.37 20.50
CA ASN A 169 -23.88 3.04 21.54
C ASN A 169 -22.51 3.67 21.22
N THR A 170 -22.13 3.75 19.94
CA THR A 170 -20.91 4.48 19.51
C THR A 170 -21.01 5.95 19.85
N VAL A 171 -22.11 6.64 19.53
CA VAL A 171 -22.33 8.05 19.88
C VAL A 171 -22.22 8.24 21.39
N THR A 172 -22.90 7.40 22.17
CA THR A 172 -22.87 7.47 23.64
C THR A 172 -21.45 7.27 24.17
N GLY A 173 -20.72 6.28 23.65
CA GLY A 173 -19.34 6.00 24.03
C GLY A 173 -18.37 7.12 23.64
N ALA A 174 -18.54 7.72 22.46
CA ALA A 174 -17.72 8.85 22.02
C ALA A 174 -17.97 10.10 22.89
N ILE A 175 -19.23 10.37 23.23
CA ILE A 175 -19.60 11.44 24.17
C ILE A 175 -18.98 11.18 25.57
N HIS A 176 -19.03 9.93 26.07
CA HIS A 176 -18.37 9.55 27.32
C HIS A 176 -16.85 9.77 27.25
N ALA A 177 -16.20 9.39 26.14
CA ALA A 177 -14.77 9.62 25.95
C ALA A 177 -14.40 11.12 26.01
N ILE A 178 -15.22 11.98 25.39
CA ILE A 178 -15.03 13.43 25.42
C ILE A 178 -15.27 13.95 26.85
N ASN A 179 -16.40 13.60 27.46
CA ASN A 179 -16.89 14.21 28.70
C ASN A 179 -16.32 13.67 29.99
N ASN A 180 -16.04 12.37 30.06
CA ASN A 180 -15.71 11.68 31.29
C ASN A 180 -14.24 11.22 31.29
N GLU A 181 -13.77 10.66 30.17
CA GLU A 181 -12.35 10.27 30.05
C GLU A 181 -11.44 11.48 29.81
N ASN A 182 -12.02 12.57 29.29
CA ASN A 182 -11.32 13.77 28.83
C ASN A 182 -10.24 13.45 27.79
N SER A 183 -10.57 12.56 26.86
CA SER A 183 -9.65 12.10 25.81
C SER A 183 -9.16 13.26 24.95
N ASP A 184 -7.89 13.21 24.58
CA ASP A 184 -7.24 14.14 23.66
C ASP A 184 -7.43 13.73 22.21
N VAL A 185 -7.61 12.43 21.95
CA VAL A 185 -7.94 11.88 20.64
C VAL A 185 -9.10 10.91 20.78
N VAL A 186 -10.14 11.10 19.99
CA VAL A 186 -11.32 10.21 19.95
C VAL A 186 -11.53 9.76 18.51
N PHE A 187 -11.53 8.45 18.29
CA PHE A 187 -12.05 7.83 17.07
C PHE A 187 -13.44 7.25 17.34
N ALA A 188 -14.42 7.61 16.53
CA ALA A 188 -15.77 7.06 16.56
C ALA A 188 -16.15 6.51 15.18
N HIS A 189 -16.65 5.29 15.13
CA HIS A 189 -17.02 4.62 13.89
C HIS A 189 -18.52 4.30 13.82
N ILE A 190 -19.18 4.79 12.77
CA ILE A 190 -20.61 4.64 12.47
C ILE A 190 -20.77 3.73 11.25
N ASP A 191 -21.59 2.68 11.36
CA ASP A 191 -21.62 1.51 10.47
C ASP A 191 -22.92 1.38 9.67
N ASN A 192 -24.05 1.88 10.20
CA ASN A 192 -25.37 1.50 9.68
C ASN A 192 -25.61 1.89 8.22
N VAL A 193 -24.90 2.89 7.69
CA VAL A 193 -25.01 3.23 6.26
C VAL A 193 -24.52 2.09 5.37
N ASP A 194 -23.45 1.39 5.74
CA ASP A 194 -22.96 0.23 5.01
C ASP A 194 -23.94 -0.95 5.08
N ASN A 195 -24.46 -1.26 6.27
CA ASN A 195 -25.50 -2.29 6.46
C ASN A 195 -26.74 -2.05 5.59
N VAL A 196 -27.22 -0.80 5.54
CA VAL A 196 -28.36 -0.41 4.70
C VAL A 196 -27.99 -0.49 3.23
N GLY A 197 -26.77 -0.06 2.85
CA GLY A 197 -26.27 -0.18 1.48
C GLY A 197 -26.26 -1.63 1.00
N HIS A 198 -25.72 -2.55 1.80
CA HIS A 198 -25.74 -3.99 1.50
C HIS A 198 -27.16 -4.55 1.32
N SER A 199 -28.09 -4.12 2.18
CA SER A 199 -29.46 -4.66 2.19
C SER A 199 -30.34 -4.09 1.08
N LEU A 200 -30.20 -2.79 0.77
CA LEU A 200 -31.18 -2.01 -0.01
C LEU A 200 -30.55 -1.19 -1.14
N GLY A 201 -29.23 -1.17 -1.28
CA GLY A 201 -28.53 -0.40 -2.29
C GLY A 201 -28.77 1.10 -2.15
N PHE A 202 -28.51 1.87 -3.21
CA PHE A 202 -28.85 3.28 -3.23
C PHE A 202 -30.36 3.49 -3.33
N GLY A 203 -30.87 4.44 -2.55
CA GLY A 203 -32.28 4.81 -2.56
C GLY A 203 -32.64 5.63 -1.33
N SER A 204 -33.94 5.80 -1.09
CA SER A 204 -34.45 6.56 0.05
C SER A 204 -33.97 5.99 1.39
N ALA A 205 -33.92 4.66 1.54
CA ALA A 205 -33.44 4.02 2.77
C ALA A 205 -31.98 4.36 3.06
N TYR A 206 -31.12 4.31 2.04
CA TYR A 206 -29.71 4.66 2.15
C TYR A 206 -29.51 6.15 2.45
N ASN A 207 -30.25 7.03 1.77
CA ASN A 207 -30.22 8.47 2.06
C ASN A 207 -30.69 8.76 3.50
N ASN A 208 -31.74 8.08 3.97
CA ASN A 208 -32.20 8.21 5.35
C ASN A 208 -31.15 7.71 6.36
N ALA A 209 -30.40 6.65 6.01
CA ALA A 209 -29.29 6.18 6.83
C ALA A 209 -28.17 7.23 6.91
N ILE A 210 -27.84 7.90 5.79
CA ILE A 210 -26.89 9.04 5.77
C ILE A 210 -27.40 10.18 6.65
N THR A 211 -28.66 10.60 6.52
CA THR A 211 -29.24 11.64 7.38
C THR A 211 -29.17 11.24 8.86
N LYS A 212 -29.42 9.97 9.19
CA LYS A 212 -29.30 9.49 10.57
C LYS A 212 -27.85 9.54 11.08
N ALA A 213 -26.90 9.16 10.25
CA ALA A 213 -25.47 9.23 10.55
C ALA A 213 -25.01 10.69 10.76
N ASP A 214 -25.53 11.64 9.97
CA ASP A 214 -25.30 13.08 10.16
C ASP A 214 -25.84 13.59 11.50
N GLU A 215 -27.06 13.20 11.90
CA GLU A 215 -27.63 13.55 13.22
C GLU A 215 -26.75 13.04 14.37
N GLN A 216 -26.26 11.80 14.25
CA GLN A 216 -25.38 11.17 15.22
C GLN A 216 -24.04 11.90 15.32
N PHE A 217 -23.45 12.27 14.19
CA PHE A 217 -22.27 13.12 14.13
C PHE A 217 -22.49 14.48 14.80
N GLY A 218 -23.62 15.15 14.50
CA GLY A 218 -23.99 16.42 15.12
C GLY A 218 -24.05 16.35 16.64
N ARG A 219 -24.54 15.24 17.21
CA ARG A 219 -24.57 15.03 18.67
C ARG A 219 -23.18 14.92 19.29
N ILE A 220 -22.22 14.28 18.61
CA ILE A 220 -20.83 14.20 19.08
C ILE A 220 -20.17 15.60 18.98
N VAL A 221 -20.34 16.28 17.85
CA VAL A 221 -19.77 17.62 17.62
C VAL A 221 -20.31 18.64 18.61
N ALA A 222 -21.60 18.57 18.96
CA ALA A 222 -22.19 19.46 19.96
C ALA A 222 -21.50 19.37 21.33
N GLU A 223 -20.93 18.22 21.71
CA GLU A 223 -20.14 18.10 22.94
C GLU A 223 -18.74 18.71 22.80
N VAL A 224 -18.13 18.60 21.62
CA VAL A 224 -16.87 19.28 21.29
C VAL A 224 -17.04 20.80 21.30
N GLU A 225 -18.13 21.32 20.74
CA GLU A 225 -18.41 22.77 20.69
C GLU A 225 -18.57 23.41 22.08
N LYS A 226 -18.95 22.62 23.10
CA LYS A 226 -18.99 23.09 24.51
C LYS A 226 -17.59 23.31 25.09
N ARG A 227 -16.54 22.75 24.48
CA ARG A 227 -15.14 22.81 24.95
C ARG A 227 -14.40 24.02 24.37
N THR A 228 -14.87 25.22 24.69
CA THR A 228 -14.34 26.47 24.13
C THR A 228 -12.90 26.81 24.54
N ASN A 229 -12.35 26.09 25.53
CA ASN A 229 -10.96 26.19 26.00
C ASN A 229 -10.03 25.14 25.36
N GLU A 230 -10.48 24.41 24.35
CA GLU A 230 -9.74 23.36 23.65
C GLU A 230 -9.73 23.67 22.14
N ASP A 231 -8.64 23.30 21.45
CA ASP A 231 -8.52 23.48 20.00
C ASP A 231 -8.67 22.14 19.28
N TRP A 232 -9.89 21.86 18.86
CA TRP A 232 -10.26 20.59 18.21
C TRP A 232 -10.07 20.63 16.70
N LEU A 233 -9.33 19.65 16.18
CA LEU A 233 -9.43 19.22 14.79
C LEU A 233 -10.49 18.12 14.70
N ILE A 234 -11.55 18.36 13.93
CA ILE A 234 -12.58 17.38 13.60
C ILE A 234 -12.29 16.88 12.19
N LEU A 235 -12.09 15.57 12.03
CA LEU A 235 -11.90 14.87 10.77
C LEU A 235 -13.08 13.93 10.53
N VAL A 236 -13.61 13.94 9.31
CA VAL A 236 -14.58 12.96 8.82
C VAL A 236 -13.98 12.24 7.62
N VAL A 237 -14.15 10.92 7.56
CA VAL A 237 -13.64 10.09 6.46
C VAL A 237 -14.52 8.86 6.25
N THR A 238 -14.54 8.33 5.03
CA THR A 238 -15.11 7.01 4.73
C THR A 238 -14.02 6.06 4.26
N ASP A 239 -14.21 4.80 4.56
CA ASP A 239 -13.30 3.69 4.29
C ASP A 239 -13.41 3.13 2.86
N HIS A 240 -14.59 3.23 2.25
CA HIS A 240 -14.80 2.95 0.83
C HIS A 240 -16.06 3.62 0.27
N GLY A 241 -16.12 3.70 -1.06
CA GLY A 241 -17.35 3.92 -1.81
C GLY A 241 -18.10 2.61 -2.06
N ARG A 242 -19.12 2.63 -2.92
CA ARG A 242 -19.90 1.44 -3.29
C ARG A 242 -19.94 1.26 -4.80
N GLY A 243 -20.08 0.02 -5.23
CA GLY A 243 -20.25 -0.34 -6.63
C GLY A 243 -21.61 0.07 -7.19
N PHE A 244 -21.85 -0.34 -8.44
CA PHE A 244 -23.08 -0.01 -9.15
C PHE A 244 -24.32 -0.45 -8.37
N GLY A 245 -25.31 0.45 -8.29
CA GLY A 245 -26.55 0.21 -7.53
C GLY A 245 -26.41 0.28 -6.00
N GLY A 246 -25.18 0.35 -5.46
CA GLY A 246 -24.92 0.57 -4.03
C GLY A 246 -25.00 -0.67 -3.15
N PHE A 247 -25.13 -1.87 -3.71
CA PHE A 247 -25.26 -3.11 -2.93
C PHE A 247 -23.92 -3.70 -2.49
N ASN A 248 -22.91 -3.56 -3.34
CA ASN A 248 -21.63 -4.25 -3.19
C ASN A 248 -20.47 -3.25 -3.14
N HIS A 249 -19.33 -3.71 -2.67
CA HIS A 249 -18.04 -3.02 -2.67
C HIS A 249 -16.90 -4.05 -2.65
N GLY A 250 -15.65 -3.61 -2.63
CA GLY A 250 -14.45 -4.45 -2.60
C GLY A 250 -13.68 -4.52 -3.92
N GLY A 251 -14.23 -3.98 -5.01
CA GLY A 251 -13.56 -3.86 -6.30
C GLY A 251 -12.61 -2.67 -6.39
N GLN A 252 -12.23 -2.30 -7.62
CA GLN A 252 -11.40 -1.13 -7.93
C GLN A 252 -12.12 -0.14 -8.85
N THR A 253 -13.46 -0.11 -8.91
CA THR A 253 -14.15 0.85 -9.79
C THR A 253 -13.99 2.30 -9.30
N THR A 254 -14.10 3.28 -10.21
CA THR A 254 -14.08 4.72 -9.84
C THR A 254 -15.06 5.03 -8.71
N GLN A 255 -16.23 4.38 -8.72
CA GLN A 255 -17.27 4.62 -7.73
C GLN A 255 -16.88 4.08 -6.35
N GLU A 256 -16.35 2.86 -6.29
CA GLU A 256 -15.87 2.24 -5.04
C GLU A 256 -14.63 2.94 -4.47
N LYS A 257 -13.77 3.49 -5.33
CA LYS A 257 -12.60 4.28 -4.89
C LYS A 257 -12.99 5.69 -4.44
N THR A 258 -14.10 6.25 -4.92
CA THR A 258 -14.47 7.63 -4.63
C THR A 258 -15.11 7.74 -3.24
N ILE A 259 -14.41 8.45 -2.36
CA ILE A 259 -14.82 8.76 -0.99
C ILE A 259 -14.72 10.27 -0.74
N PHE A 260 -14.86 10.68 0.52
CA PHE A 260 -14.62 12.06 0.92
C PHE A 260 -13.84 12.17 2.23
N VAL A 261 -13.22 13.32 2.42
CA VAL A 261 -12.66 13.76 3.70
C VAL A 261 -13.25 15.12 4.03
N GLY A 262 -13.68 15.29 5.29
CA GLY A 262 -14.24 16.54 5.82
C GLY A 262 -13.44 17.07 7.00
N MET A 263 -13.27 18.39 7.12
CA MET A 263 -12.59 19.03 8.26
C MET A 263 -13.28 20.32 8.72
N ASN A 264 -13.23 20.61 10.02
CA ASN A 264 -13.74 21.88 10.58
C ASN A 264 -12.76 23.06 10.40
N LYS A 265 -11.49 22.77 10.07
CA LYS A 265 -10.44 23.76 9.88
C LYS A 265 -10.20 24.00 8.39
N GLU A 266 -9.59 25.14 8.09
CA GLU A 266 -9.02 25.40 6.77
C GLU A 266 -7.88 24.40 6.53
N GLY A 267 -7.97 23.67 5.41
CA GLY A 267 -6.94 22.74 4.99
C GLY A 267 -5.78 23.45 4.29
N ASN A 268 -4.67 22.75 4.13
CA ASN A 268 -3.54 23.20 3.31
C ASN A 268 -3.71 22.76 1.84
N ASP A 269 -2.66 22.92 1.02
CA ASP A 269 -2.72 22.58 -0.41
C ASP A 269 -2.93 21.08 -0.71
N GLU A 270 -2.62 20.17 0.21
CA GLU A 270 -2.97 18.74 0.03
C GLU A 270 -4.49 18.54 0.11
N PHE A 271 -5.15 19.31 0.95
CA PHE A 271 -6.61 19.25 1.13
C PHE A 271 -7.37 20.04 0.04
N ASN A 272 -6.93 21.27 -0.25
CA ASN A 272 -7.68 22.18 -1.11
C ASN A 272 -7.42 22.01 -2.61
N SER A 273 -6.28 21.41 -2.99
CA SER A 273 -5.84 21.41 -4.40
C SER A 273 -5.78 20.02 -5.01
N TYR A 274 -6.32 19.90 -6.22
CA TYR A 274 -6.17 18.74 -7.09
C TYR A 274 -4.84 18.78 -7.85
N VAL A 275 -4.15 17.64 -7.93
CA VAL A 275 -2.91 17.49 -8.72
C VAL A 275 -3.21 16.75 -10.03
N SER A 276 -3.27 17.47 -11.14
CA SER A 276 -3.68 16.90 -12.43
C SER A 276 -2.63 16.05 -13.14
N ASN A 277 -1.34 16.17 -12.78
CA ASN A 277 -0.23 15.60 -13.54
C ASN A 277 0.51 14.49 -12.76
N VAL A 278 -0.24 13.65 -12.04
CA VAL A 278 0.31 12.45 -11.38
C VAL A 278 0.65 11.37 -12.42
N PRO A 279 1.66 10.50 -12.17
CA PRO A 279 2.03 9.43 -13.10
C PRO A 279 0.91 8.45 -13.46
N ASN A 280 0.11 8.01 -12.48
CA ASN A 280 -1.06 7.17 -12.72
C ASN A 280 -2.33 8.06 -12.78
N GLN A 281 -3.00 8.05 -13.94
CA GLN A 281 -4.20 8.85 -14.24
C GLN A 281 -5.50 8.02 -14.28
N ASP A 282 -5.47 6.77 -13.82
CA ASP A 282 -6.61 5.87 -13.86
C ASP A 282 -7.82 6.45 -13.10
N PHE A 283 -8.99 5.92 -13.41
CA PHE A 283 -10.27 6.32 -12.79
C PHE A 283 -10.60 7.81 -12.95
N GLY A 284 -10.10 8.44 -14.02
CA GLY A 284 -10.30 9.86 -14.28
C GLY A 284 -9.43 10.76 -13.40
N GLY A 285 -8.20 10.33 -13.10
CA GLY A 285 -7.24 11.10 -12.32
C GLY A 285 -7.50 11.08 -10.81
N ILE A 286 -8.20 10.05 -10.29
CA ILE A 286 -8.64 10.05 -8.88
C ILE A 286 -7.48 10.20 -7.89
N TYR A 287 -6.28 9.73 -8.25
CA TYR A 287 -5.06 9.81 -7.44
C TYR A 287 -4.49 11.21 -7.28
N GLY A 288 -5.01 12.21 -8.01
CA GLY A 288 -4.73 13.62 -7.78
C GLY A 288 -5.47 14.22 -6.57
N HIS A 289 -6.47 13.52 -6.02
CA HIS A 289 -7.23 13.92 -4.83
C HIS A 289 -6.58 13.43 -3.53
N VAL A 290 -7.13 13.85 -2.38
CA VAL A 290 -6.72 13.40 -1.04
C VAL A 290 -6.81 11.88 -0.92
N ALA A 291 -5.81 11.25 -0.31
CA ALA A 291 -5.80 9.83 0.01
C ALA A 291 -6.27 9.58 1.46
N GLN A 292 -6.89 8.42 1.74
CA GLN A 292 -7.18 7.99 3.13
C GLN A 292 -5.96 7.98 4.04
N THR A 293 -4.79 7.72 3.49
CA THR A 293 -3.51 7.71 4.21
C THR A 293 -3.13 9.07 4.80
N ALA A 294 -3.79 10.17 4.40
CA ALA A 294 -3.54 11.52 4.91
C ALA A 294 -4.18 11.79 6.30
N ILE A 295 -5.03 10.90 6.82
CA ILE A 295 -5.68 11.09 8.12
C ILE A 295 -4.66 11.09 9.27
N VAL A 296 -3.86 10.02 9.40
CA VAL A 296 -2.83 9.91 10.46
C VAL A 296 -1.83 11.07 10.51
N PRO A 297 -1.16 11.48 9.41
CA PRO A 297 -0.22 12.60 9.47
C PRO A 297 -0.91 13.92 9.87
N SER A 298 -2.21 14.09 9.55
CA SER A 298 -2.99 15.26 9.97
C SER A 298 -3.26 15.28 11.47
N ILE A 299 -3.59 14.12 12.05
CA ILE A 299 -3.77 13.94 13.51
C ILE A 299 -2.46 14.30 14.22
N LEU A 300 -1.35 13.71 13.79
CA LEU A 300 -0.03 13.89 14.42
C LEU A 300 0.43 15.35 14.31
N THR A 301 0.25 15.97 13.14
CA THR A 301 0.62 17.37 12.91
C THR A 301 -0.18 18.31 13.80
N HIS A 302 -1.50 18.14 13.94
CA HIS A 302 -2.32 18.98 14.81
C HIS A 302 -1.96 18.83 16.30
N LEU A 303 -1.54 17.63 16.71
CA LEU A 303 -1.07 17.36 18.08
C LEU A 303 0.37 17.84 18.33
N ASN A 304 1.03 18.44 17.33
CA ASN A 304 2.44 18.82 17.37
C ASN A 304 3.39 17.64 17.64
N ILE A 305 3.05 16.45 17.14
CA ILE A 305 3.90 15.26 17.21
C ILE A 305 4.77 15.25 15.93
N PRO A 306 6.11 15.33 16.05
CA PRO A 306 6.99 15.28 14.89
C PRO A 306 6.87 13.94 14.14
N ILE A 307 6.64 14.00 12.83
CA ILE A 307 6.54 12.79 12.00
C ILE A 307 7.94 12.24 11.72
N GLN A 308 8.14 10.96 11.99
CA GLN A 308 9.41 10.27 11.76
C GLN A 308 9.39 9.54 10.42
N LYS A 309 10.52 9.59 9.69
CA LYS A 309 10.67 8.91 8.39
C LYS A 309 10.52 7.39 8.49
N GLU A 310 10.87 6.81 9.63
CA GLU A 310 10.78 5.38 9.93
C GLU A 310 9.34 4.88 9.95
N TRP A 311 8.37 5.77 10.16
CA TRP A 311 6.94 5.42 10.09
C TRP A 311 6.47 5.21 8.65
N GLN A 312 7.22 5.77 7.68
CA GLN A 312 6.95 5.64 6.26
C GLN A 312 5.47 5.91 5.94
N LEU A 313 4.91 7.01 6.45
CA LEU A 313 3.53 7.38 6.15
C LEU A 313 3.41 7.66 4.64
N ASN A 314 2.31 7.24 4.03
CA ASN A 314 2.16 7.32 2.56
C ASN A 314 1.80 8.74 2.08
N SER A 315 1.26 9.60 2.95
CA SER A 315 0.82 10.96 2.61
C SER A 315 1.35 12.01 3.57
N THR A 316 1.37 13.26 3.11
CA THR A 316 1.55 14.45 3.95
C THR A 316 0.27 14.79 4.71
N SER A 317 0.39 15.59 5.77
CA SER A 317 -0.74 16.19 6.51
C SER A 317 -1.61 17.10 5.65
N LEU A 318 -2.91 17.11 5.93
CA LEU A 318 -3.94 18.00 5.37
C LEU A 318 -3.98 19.38 6.06
N VAL A 319 -3.27 19.54 7.18
CA VAL A 319 -3.18 20.77 7.97
C VAL A 319 -1.72 21.12 8.24
N GLY A 320 -1.46 22.39 8.60
CA GLY A 320 -0.09 22.86 8.83
C GLY A 320 0.73 22.93 7.54
N ASN A 321 2.05 22.78 7.65
CA ASN A 321 2.96 22.88 6.51
C ASN A 321 2.65 21.81 5.45
N VAL A 322 2.76 22.21 4.18
CA VAL A 322 2.55 21.32 3.04
C VAL A 322 3.84 20.55 2.79
N GLY A 323 3.82 19.24 3.03
CA GLY A 323 4.88 18.33 2.60
C GLY A 323 4.82 18.02 1.11
N VAL A 324 5.60 17.03 0.68
CA VAL A 324 5.45 16.49 -0.68
C VAL A 324 4.11 15.78 -0.83
N ARG A 325 3.43 16.02 -1.95
CA ARG A 325 2.12 15.47 -2.25
C ARG A 325 2.22 14.36 -3.29
N LYS A 326 1.27 13.42 -3.23
CA LYS A 326 1.06 12.37 -4.26
C LYS A 326 2.33 11.57 -4.59
N VAL A 327 3.06 11.15 -3.56
CA VAL A 327 4.28 10.35 -3.73
C VAL A 327 3.92 8.99 -4.34
N MET A 328 4.47 8.67 -5.51
CA MET A 328 4.25 7.40 -6.19
C MET A 328 5.39 7.05 -7.15
N MET A 329 5.46 5.81 -7.63
CA MET A 329 6.42 5.44 -8.67
C MET A 329 5.94 5.96 -10.02
N GLN A 330 6.83 6.60 -10.77
CA GLN A 330 6.61 6.95 -12.18
C GLN A 330 7.00 5.80 -13.11
N ASN A 331 8.03 5.04 -12.73
CA ASN A 331 8.51 3.83 -13.41
C ASN A 331 9.34 3.01 -12.40
N ALA A 332 10.01 1.94 -12.85
CA ALA A 332 10.73 1.00 -11.97
C ALA A 332 11.81 1.65 -11.07
N ASN A 333 12.37 2.80 -11.45
CA ASN A 333 13.45 3.43 -10.70
C ASN A 333 13.23 4.93 -10.40
N THR A 334 12.10 5.51 -10.78
CA THR A 334 11.82 6.94 -10.58
C THR A 334 10.64 7.14 -9.66
N VAL A 335 10.88 7.82 -8.54
CA VAL A 335 9.85 8.27 -7.60
C VAL A 335 9.42 9.66 -7.98
N TYR A 336 8.11 9.89 -8.04
CA TYR A 336 7.47 11.19 -8.30
C TYR A 336 6.88 11.79 -7.02
N TRP A 337 6.81 13.11 -6.96
CA TRP A 337 5.96 13.88 -6.04
C TRP A 337 5.56 15.22 -6.65
N SER A 338 4.52 15.85 -6.10
CA SER A 338 4.14 17.23 -6.38
C SER A 338 4.52 18.14 -5.22
N SER A 339 5.24 19.22 -5.52
CA SER A 339 5.53 20.29 -4.57
C SER A 339 5.76 21.61 -5.31
N ASN A 340 5.30 22.71 -4.71
CA ASN A 340 5.60 24.08 -5.15
C ASN A 340 6.67 24.74 -4.25
N ALA A 341 7.22 23.98 -3.30
CA ALA A 341 8.16 24.52 -2.32
C ALA A 341 9.53 24.78 -2.95
N SER A 342 10.22 25.81 -2.48
CA SER A 342 11.53 26.25 -2.99
C SER A 342 12.72 25.64 -2.22
N ASN A 343 12.44 24.99 -1.10
CA ASN A 343 13.39 24.21 -0.32
C ASN A 343 13.66 22.83 -0.95
N ASN A 344 14.58 22.09 -0.36
CA ASN A 344 14.94 20.75 -0.80
C ASN A 344 14.14 19.68 -0.05
N VAL A 345 14.00 18.53 -0.69
CA VAL A 345 13.54 17.29 -0.07
C VAL A 345 14.72 16.38 0.19
N ASP A 346 14.63 15.61 1.28
CA ASP A 346 15.51 14.47 1.52
C ASP A 346 14.81 13.18 1.08
N VAL A 347 15.52 12.34 0.33
CA VAL A 347 15.03 11.06 -0.16
C VAL A 347 15.75 9.95 0.59
N TYR A 348 14.96 9.02 1.12
CA TYR A 348 15.42 7.83 1.84
C TYR A 348 14.96 6.59 1.10
N LYS A 349 15.84 5.60 0.97
CA LYS A 349 15.57 4.27 0.45
C LYS A 349 15.76 3.25 1.58
N ASN A 350 14.71 2.52 1.94
CA ASN A 350 14.72 1.58 3.06
C ASN A 350 15.29 2.22 4.34
N ASN A 351 14.83 3.44 4.65
CA ASN A 351 15.28 4.31 5.76
C ASN A 351 16.73 4.82 5.70
N ALA A 352 17.53 4.41 4.71
CA ALA A 352 18.86 4.94 4.45
C ALA A 352 18.76 6.19 3.57
N TYR A 353 19.48 7.24 3.93
CA TYR A 353 19.56 8.46 3.12
C TYR A 353 20.21 8.15 1.77
N VAL A 354 19.63 8.63 0.67
CA VAL A 354 20.17 8.43 -0.69
C VAL A 354 20.40 9.72 -1.47
N ALA A 355 19.61 10.77 -1.23
CA ALA A 355 19.76 12.04 -1.96
C ALA A 355 19.07 13.20 -1.24
N THR A 356 19.50 14.41 -1.59
CA THR A 356 18.75 15.66 -1.38
C THR A 356 18.56 16.31 -2.75
N VAL A 357 17.31 16.67 -3.09
CA VAL A 357 16.98 17.30 -4.38
C VAL A 357 16.01 18.47 -4.17
N SER A 358 15.88 19.36 -5.15
CA SER A 358 14.89 20.44 -5.07
C SER A 358 13.47 19.87 -4.95
N ALA A 359 12.65 20.40 -4.03
CA ALA A 359 11.27 19.96 -3.91
C ALA A 359 10.48 20.19 -5.21
N SER A 360 10.73 21.32 -5.89
CA SER A 360 10.12 21.67 -7.18
C SER A 360 10.57 20.79 -8.35
N GLN A 361 11.63 19.98 -8.19
CA GLN A 361 12.03 19.00 -9.21
C GLN A 361 10.94 17.95 -9.42
N GLY A 362 10.24 17.56 -8.34
CA GLY A 362 9.09 16.65 -8.40
C GLY A 362 9.44 15.19 -8.67
N TYR A 363 10.72 14.81 -8.75
CA TYR A 363 11.11 13.41 -8.91
C TYR A 363 12.55 13.12 -8.45
N PHE A 364 12.82 11.85 -8.19
CA PHE A 364 14.14 11.28 -7.96
C PHE A 364 14.28 9.97 -8.75
N THR A 365 15.32 9.86 -9.58
CA THR A 365 15.66 8.63 -10.29
C THR A 365 16.80 7.91 -9.57
N ASP A 366 16.53 6.71 -9.09
CA ASP A 366 17.51 5.84 -8.50
C ASP A 366 18.34 5.14 -9.59
N ALA A 367 19.60 5.53 -9.70
CA ALA A 367 20.55 4.88 -10.61
C ALA A 367 20.90 3.45 -10.15
N ASN A 368 20.70 3.13 -8.87
CA ASN A 368 20.99 1.84 -8.27
C ASN A 368 19.69 1.04 -8.15
N ASN A 369 19.30 0.37 -9.24
CA ASN A 369 18.10 -0.46 -9.27
C ASN A 369 18.28 -1.69 -8.37
N SER A 370 18.05 -1.53 -7.08
CA SER A 370 18.23 -2.59 -6.11
C SER A 370 17.20 -3.67 -6.32
N ASP A 371 17.64 -4.91 -6.17
CA ASP A 371 16.75 -6.04 -6.17
C ASP A 371 15.95 -6.12 -4.85
N GLY A 372 14.76 -6.69 -4.89
CA GLY A 372 13.90 -6.88 -3.72
C GLY A 372 12.83 -5.80 -3.47
N SER A 373 12.28 -5.81 -2.26
CA SER A 373 11.32 -4.80 -1.79
C SER A 373 12.03 -3.51 -1.42
N ILE A 374 11.57 -2.40 -2.00
CA ILE A 374 12.10 -1.06 -1.81
C ILE A 374 11.00 -0.16 -1.26
N ASN A 375 11.33 0.63 -0.24
CA ASN A 375 10.51 1.75 0.21
C ASN A 375 11.26 3.06 0.03
N TYR A 376 10.67 4.00 -0.72
CA TYR A 376 11.14 5.37 -0.77
C TYR A 376 10.30 6.23 0.16
N THR A 377 10.98 7.04 0.99
CA THR A 377 10.35 8.08 1.80
C THR A 377 10.98 9.42 1.44
N VAL A 378 10.14 10.39 1.12
CA VAL A 378 10.52 11.75 0.76
C VAL A 378 10.07 12.67 1.88
N LEU A 379 11.01 13.43 2.44
CA LEU A 379 10.79 14.30 3.60
C LEU A 379 10.91 15.77 3.20
N LEU A 380 9.91 16.56 3.59
CA LEU A 380 9.82 18.00 3.34
C LEU A 380 9.17 18.70 4.53
N ASP A 381 9.82 19.69 5.12
CA ASP A 381 9.27 20.52 6.20
C ASP A 381 8.66 19.73 7.37
N GLY A 382 9.31 18.63 7.76
CA GLY A 382 8.85 17.76 8.86
C GLY A 382 7.65 16.87 8.51
N GLN A 383 7.25 16.84 7.24
CA GLN A 383 6.24 15.95 6.69
C GLN A 383 6.90 14.89 5.80
N THR A 384 6.22 13.76 5.61
CA THR A 384 6.69 12.65 4.79
C THR A 384 5.66 12.28 3.74
N GLY A 385 6.12 11.76 2.60
CA GLY A 385 5.31 10.90 1.74
C GLY A 385 6.15 9.72 1.29
N SER A 386 5.54 8.55 1.12
CA SER A 386 6.30 7.33 0.81
C SER A 386 5.58 6.44 -0.18
N VAL A 387 6.37 5.64 -0.90
CA VAL A 387 5.90 4.64 -1.85
C VAL A 387 6.75 3.38 -1.73
N ALA A 388 6.14 2.22 -1.89
CA ALA A 388 6.85 0.96 -1.99
C ALA A 388 6.83 0.44 -3.43
N TYR A 389 7.91 -0.22 -3.81
CA TYR A 389 8.09 -0.86 -5.09
C TYR A 389 8.78 -2.20 -4.88
N ASN A 390 8.33 -3.25 -5.57
CA ASN A 390 8.98 -4.55 -5.50
C ASN A 390 9.69 -4.83 -6.83
N ASN A 391 11.02 -4.79 -6.81
CA ASN A 391 11.86 -5.02 -7.97
C ASN A 391 12.34 -6.48 -8.09
N SER A 392 11.82 -7.39 -7.27
CA SER A 392 12.33 -8.76 -7.18
C SER A 392 12.31 -9.51 -8.50
N GLN A 393 13.45 -10.01 -8.91
CA GLN A 393 13.61 -10.83 -10.11
C GLN A 393 13.02 -12.23 -9.91
N ILE A 394 12.53 -12.82 -11.00
CA ILE A 394 12.22 -14.26 -11.04
C ILE A 394 13.53 -15.00 -11.25
N ILE A 395 13.93 -15.82 -10.28
CA ILE A 395 15.21 -16.53 -10.25
C ILE A 395 15.08 -18.03 -10.52
N ALA A 396 13.86 -18.57 -10.47
CA ALA A 396 13.58 -19.93 -10.90
C ALA A 396 12.09 -20.12 -11.21
N GLY A 397 11.77 -20.93 -12.21
CA GLY A 397 10.41 -21.33 -12.54
C GLY A 397 10.27 -22.86 -12.50
N LEU A 398 9.39 -23.37 -11.65
CA LEU A 398 9.09 -24.80 -11.56
C LEU A 398 7.69 -25.06 -12.13
N ASP A 399 7.63 -25.75 -13.27
CA ASP A 399 6.38 -26.30 -13.79
C ASP A 399 5.92 -27.47 -12.91
N TRP A 400 4.79 -27.34 -12.21
CA TRP A 400 4.32 -28.37 -11.30
C TRP A 400 3.48 -29.44 -12.01
N ASN A 401 2.68 -29.02 -12.99
CA ASN A 401 1.89 -29.84 -13.93
C ASN A 401 1.46 -31.24 -13.45
N ASP A 402 0.45 -31.27 -12.59
CA ASP A 402 -0.41 -32.43 -12.32
C ASP A 402 -1.84 -32.10 -12.79
N PHE A 403 -2.54 -33.05 -13.41
CA PHE A 403 -3.79 -32.82 -14.18
C PHE A 403 -4.86 -32.01 -13.45
N THR A 404 -4.99 -32.17 -12.13
CA THR A 404 -6.02 -31.54 -11.30
C THR A 404 -5.58 -30.24 -10.63
N ASP A 405 -4.27 -29.95 -10.57
CA ASP A 405 -3.69 -28.80 -9.85
C ASP A 405 -2.63 -28.10 -10.71
N ASN A 406 -3.01 -27.74 -11.94
CA ASN A 406 -2.16 -27.19 -12.99
C ASN A 406 -1.52 -25.85 -12.57
N ARG A 407 -0.41 -25.95 -11.82
CA ARG A 407 0.31 -24.84 -11.20
C ARG A 407 1.72 -24.67 -11.78
N ALA A 408 2.20 -23.43 -11.73
CA ALA A 408 3.62 -23.11 -11.81
C ALA A 408 4.05 -22.40 -10.51
N TYR A 409 5.29 -22.60 -10.12
CA TYR A 409 5.88 -21.91 -8.96
C TYR A 409 7.04 -21.05 -9.42
N PHE A 410 7.01 -19.79 -9.03
CA PHE A 410 8.05 -18.84 -9.38
C PHE A 410 8.76 -18.38 -8.12
N PHE A 411 10.06 -18.63 -8.06
CA PHE A 411 10.91 -18.22 -6.94
C PHE A 411 11.50 -16.86 -7.25
N ARG A 412 11.54 -16.02 -6.22
CA ARG A 412 11.95 -14.63 -6.32
C ARG A 412 13.22 -14.38 -5.53
N SER A 413 13.95 -13.39 -5.98
CA SER A 413 15.18 -12.95 -5.33
C SER A 413 14.99 -12.36 -3.93
N ASP A 414 13.79 -11.87 -3.59
CA ASP A 414 13.39 -11.49 -2.22
C ASP A 414 13.09 -12.70 -1.30
N LYS A 415 13.49 -13.91 -1.70
CA LYS A 415 13.35 -15.15 -0.93
C LYS A 415 11.89 -15.56 -0.73
N SER A 416 11.00 -15.01 -1.55
CA SER A 416 9.61 -15.41 -1.64
C SER A 416 9.35 -16.27 -2.86
N TYR A 417 8.15 -16.83 -2.95
CA TYR A 417 7.67 -17.52 -4.12
C TYR A 417 6.21 -17.18 -4.40
N ILE A 418 5.81 -17.35 -5.66
CA ILE A 418 4.45 -17.21 -6.16
C ILE A 418 3.97 -18.59 -6.60
N ARG A 419 2.75 -18.96 -6.19
CA ARG A 419 2.01 -20.08 -6.78
C ARG A 419 1.05 -19.51 -7.82
N TYR A 420 1.21 -19.95 -9.07
CA TYR A 420 0.50 -19.40 -10.21
C TYR A 420 -0.45 -20.45 -10.81
N ASP A 421 -1.73 -20.09 -10.93
CA ASP A 421 -2.75 -20.90 -11.57
C ASP A 421 -2.64 -20.75 -13.09
N LYS A 422 -2.29 -21.83 -13.78
CA LYS A 422 -2.08 -21.84 -15.23
C LYS A 422 -3.40 -21.92 -16.01
N LEU A 423 -4.50 -22.27 -15.35
CA LEU A 423 -5.84 -22.32 -15.95
C LEU A 423 -6.52 -20.96 -15.90
N VAL A 424 -6.41 -20.28 -14.76
CA VAL A 424 -6.98 -18.93 -14.56
C VAL A 424 -6.02 -17.83 -15.00
N ASP A 425 -4.77 -18.19 -15.28
CA ASP A 425 -3.69 -17.29 -15.71
C ASP A 425 -3.46 -16.13 -14.73
N LYS A 426 -3.35 -16.47 -13.44
CA LYS A 426 -3.05 -15.53 -12.37
C LYS A 426 -2.41 -16.20 -11.17
N SER A 427 -1.75 -15.40 -10.35
CA SER A 427 -1.27 -15.82 -9.03
C SER A 427 -2.44 -16.15 -8.11
N ASP A 428 -2.28 -17.19 -7.28
CA ASP A 428 -3.26 -17.52 -6.25
C ASP A 428 -3.29 -16.42 -5.18
N ASP A 429 -4.45 -16.26 -4.53
CA ASP A 429 -4.62 -15.29 -3.44
C ASP A 429 -3.68 -15.61 -2.25
N GLY A 430 -3.19 -14.57 -1.58
CA GLY A 430 -2.28 -14.71 -0.42
C GLY A 430 -0.81 -14.99 -0.77
N TYR A 431 -0.42 -14.78 -2.03
CA TYR A 431 0.97 -14.79 -2.50
C TYR A 431 1.46 -13.36 -2.81
N PRO A 432 2.77 -13.07 -2.69
CA PRO A 432 3.87 -13.99 -2.41
C PRO A 432 3.92 -14.52 -0.98
N LYS A 433 4.55 -15.70 -0.82
CA LYS A 433 4.87 -16.30 0.48
C LYS A 433 6.37 -16.50 0.62
N GLU A 434 6.88 -16.46 1.84
CA GLU A 434 8.29 -16.77 2.11
C GLU A 434 8.60 -18.23 1.75
N VAL A 435 9.78 -18.47 1.18
CA VAL A 435 10.37 -19.81 1.04
C VAL A 435 10.95 -20.22 2.39
N ASN A 436 10.30 -21.15 3.09
CA ASN A 436 10.75 -21.70 4.37
C ASN A 436 10.31 -23.16 4.50
N ASN A 437 10.64 -23.83 5.62
CA ASN A 437 10.30 -25.25 5.80
C ASN A 437 8.81 -25.53 6.05
N SER A 438 7.99 -24.51 6.28
CA SER A 438 6.54 -24.65 6.37
C SER A 438 5.86 -24.58 5.01
N THR A 439 6.49 -23.90 4.03
CA THR A 439 5.97 -23.77 2.65
C THR A 439 6.66 -24.69 1.66
N TRP A 440 7.95 -24.97 1.85
CA TRP A 440 8.78 -25.84 1.04
C TRP A 440 9.71 -26.69 1.94
N PRO A 441 9.19 -27.77 2.56
CA PRO A 441 9.96 -28.61 3.48
C PRO A 441 11.31 -29.08 2.90
N GLY A 442 12.40 -28.70 3.57
CA GLY A 442 13.77 -29.04 3.19
C GLY A 442 14.43 -28.09 2.20
N LEU A 443 13.68 -27.15 1.59
CA LEU A 443 14.22 -26.10 0.72
C LEU A 443 14.58 -24.82 1.47
N GLY A 444 13.91 -24.55 2.60
CA GLY A 444 13.98 -23.26 3.31
C GLY A 444 15.40 -22.82 3.71
N ALA A 445 16.27 -23.75 4.08
CA ALA A 445 17.66 -23.46 4.44
C ALA A 445 18.53 -22.99 3.25
N TYR A 446 18.04 -23.15 2.02
CA TYR A 446 18.78 -22.89 0.78
C TYR A 446 18.15 -21.79 -0.07
N LYS A 447 17.13 -21.07 0.45
CA LYS A 447 16.39 -20.04 -0.29
C LYS A 447 17.28 -18.96 -0.94
N ASP A 448 18.37 -18.58 -0.27
CA ASP A 448 19.33 -17.59 -0.79
C ASP A 448 20.19 -18.11 -1.96
N LEU A 449 20.28 -19.43 -2.08
CA LEU A 449 21.15 -20.12 -3.03
C LEU A 449 20.42 -20.60 -4.28
N ILE A 450 19.08 -20.58 -4.32
CA ILE A 450 18.31 -21.02 -5.51
C ILE A 450 18.76 -20.20 -6.73
N SER A 451 19.10 -20.89 -7.83
CA SER A 451 19.46 -20.25 -9.09
C SER A 451 18.73 -20.80 -10.30
N ALA A 452 18.17 -22.00 -10.23
CA ALA A 452 17.29 -22.55 -11.26
C ALA A 452 16.43 -23.64 -10.65
N ALA A 453 15.27 -23.88 -11.24
CA ALA A 453 14.45 -25.05 -10.93
C ALA A 453 13.82 -25.58 -12.20
N PHE A 454 13.56 -26.88 -12.27
CA PHE A 454 12.67 -27.45 -13.28
C PHE A 454 12.16 -28.83 -12.86
N LYS A 455 11.10 -29.28 -13.53
CA LYS A 455 10.53 -30.62 -13.35
C LYS A 455 11.27 -31.64 -14.21
N TRP A 456 11.75 -32.69 -13.56
CA TRP A 456 12.25 -33.91 -14.19
C TRP A 456 11.14 -34.97 -14.29
N HIS A 457 11.51 -36.19 -14.69
CA HIS A 457 10.63 -37.34 -14.69
C HIS A 457 10.18 -37.75 -13.28
N ASN A 458 9.08 -38.52 -13.21
CA ASN A 458 8.56 -39.15 -11.98
C ASN A 458 8.21 -38.17 -10.85
N HIS A 459 7.59 -37.02 -11.19
CA HIS A 459 7.16 -36.01 -10.21
C HIS A 459 8.29 -35.52 -9.30
N LYS A 460 9.48 -35.31 -9.88
CA LYS A 460 10.64 -34.75 -9.18
C LYS A 460 10.96 -33.36 -9.70
N GLY A 461 10.96 -32.37 -8.80
CA GLY A 461 11.55 -31.06 -9.04
C GLY A 461 13.04 -31.10 -8.74
N TYR A 462 13.85 -30.42 -9.54
CA TYR A 462 15.28 -30.25 -9.26
C TYR A 462 15.56 -28.77 -9.08
N PHE A 463 16.21 -28.42 -7.97
CA PHE A 463 16.63 -27.06 -7.64
C PHE A 463 18.14 -26.98 -7.69
N PHE A 464 18.68 -26.11 -8.53
CA PHE A 464 20.12 -25.87 -8.65
C PHE A 464 20.49 -24.71 -7.74
N LEU A 465 21.62 -24.86 -7.06
CA LEU A 465 22.13 -23.89 -6.12
C LEU A 465 23.38 -23.18 -6.68
N LYS A 466 23.52 -21.90 -6.37
CA LYS A 466 24.65 -21.04 -6.77
C LYS A 466 26.03 -21.60 -6.37
N ASP A 467 26.07 -22.46 -5.35
CA ASP A 467 27.29 -23.09 -4.83
C ASP A 467 27.61 -24.47 -5.45
N GLY A 468 26.89 -24.86 -6.51
CA GLY A 468 27.19 -26.07 -7.28
C GLY A 468 26.60 -27.34 -6.70
N ARG A 469 25.71 -27.20 -5.72
CA ARG A 469 24.85 -28.27 -5.24
C ARG A 469 23.50 -28.23 -5.94
N TYR A 470 22.73 -29.29 -5.77
CA TYR A 470 21.33 -29.34 -6.19
C TYR A 470 20.48 -30.07 -5.15
N LEU A 471 19.18 -29.78 -5.11
CA LEU A 471 18.18 -30.52 -4.36
C LEU A 471 17.25 -31.26 -5.31
N ARG A 472 16.79 -32.42 -4.88
CA ARG A 472 15.70 -33.15 -5.53
C ARG A 472 14.46 -33.08 -4.63
N TYR A 473 13.40 -32.47 -5.14
CA TYR A 473 12.14 -32.27 -4.46
C TYR A 473 11.13 -33.33 -4.93
N ASP A 474 10.57 -34.08 -3.98
CA ASP A 474 9.45 -34.95 -4.21
C ASP A 474 8.16 -34.14 -4.28
N MET A 475 7.57 -34.05 -5.46
CA MET A 475 6.35 -33.28 -5.66
C MET A 475 5.11 -34.03 -5.15
N ASN A 476 5.18 -35.35 -4.94
CA ASN A 476 4.09 -36.12 -4.35
C ASN A 476 4.11 -36.04 -2.82
N ASN A 477 5.30 -36.12 -2.22
CA ASN A 477 5.48 -36.04 -0.77
C ASN A 477 5.69 -34.61 -0.26
N ASP A 478 5.66 -33.62 -1.16
CA ASP A 478 5.87 -32.20 -0.90
C ASP A 478 7.08 -31.91 0.02
N SER A 479 8.24 -32.49 -0.32
CA SER A 479 9.47 -32.32 0.47
C SER A 479 10.73 -32.65 -0.32
N VAL A 480 11.85 -32.08 0.12
CA VAL A 480 13.18 -32.49 -0.38
C VAL A 480 13.49 -33.93 0.01
N ASP A 481 13.96 -34.73 -0.94
CA ASP A 481 14.38 -36.11 -0.72
C ASP A 481 15.55 -36.18 0.29
N SER A 482 15.60 -37.26 1.09
CA SER A 482 16.75 -37.53 1.95
C SER A 482 18.05 -37.64 1.15
N GLY A 483 19.15 -37.13 1.71
CA GLY A 483 20.47 -37.11 1.07
C GLY A 483 20.75 -35.86 0.23
N TYR A 484 19.82 -34.90 0.18
CA TYR A 484 19.98 -33.62 -0.49
C TYR A 484 20.18 -32.46 0.51
N PRO A 485 20.90 -31.39 0.14
CA PRO A 485 21.50 -31.13 -1.17
C PRO A 485 22.71 -32.02 -1.46
N ALA A 486 22.89 -32.39 -2.73
CA ALA A 486 24.03 -33.16 -3.22
C ALA A 486 24.91 -32.28 -4.12
N ASN A 487 26.21 -32.57 -4.18
CA ASN A 487 27.11 -31.91 -5.14
C ASN A 487 26.77 -32.35 -6.56
N ILE A 488 26.80 -31.42 -7.51
CA ILE A 488 26.78 -31.76 -8.94
C ILE A 488 28.16 -32.32 -9.30
N THR A 489 28.18 -33.56 -9.78
CA THR A 489 29.40 -34.31 -10.14
C THR A 489 29.17 -35.05 -11.45
N ASN A 490 30.23 -35.46 -12.12
CA ASN A 490 30.11 -36.32 -13.31
C ASN A 490 29.55 -37.72 -13.01
N GLY A 491 29.34 -38.09 -11.73
CA GLY A 491 28.69 -39.34 -11.35
C GLY A 491 27.16 -39.25 -11.28
N ASN A 492 26.59 -38.06 -11.08
CA ASN A 492 25.13 -37.86 -10.99
C ASN A 492 24.56 -36.93 -12.06
N TRP A 493 25.40 -36.10 -12.67
CA TRP A 493 25.10 -35.26 -13.81
C TRP A 493 26.29 -35.25 -14.78
N PRO A 494 26.55 -36.35 -15.51
CA PRO A 494 27.68 -36.46 -16.42
C PRO A 494 27.80 -35.26 -17.39
N GLY A 495 28.89 -34.51 -17.27
CA GLY A 495 29.21 -33.34 -18.08
C GLY A 495 28.76 -31.98 -17.51
N LEU A 496 27.96 -31.94 -16.42
CA LEU A 496 27.56 -30.67 -15.79
C LEU A 496 28.52 -30.17 -14.72
N GLU A 497 29.37 -31.04 -14.16
CA GLU A 497 30.27 -30.69 -13.04
C GLU A 497 31.13 -29.43 -13.27
N PRO A 498 31.72 -29.20 -14.47
CA PRO A 498 32.51 -27.97 -14.71
C PRO A 498 31.69 -26.67 -14.65
N TYR A 499 30.37 -26.75 -14.77
CA TYR A 499 29.46 -25.61 -14.93
C TYR A 499 28.49 -25.45 -13.77
N LYS A 500 28.63 -26.29 -12.71
CA LYS A 500 27.70 -26.37 -11.59
C LYS A 500 27.35 -25.05 -10.91
N ASN A 501 28.30 -24.11 -10.85
CA ASN A 501 28.12 -22.79 -10.22
C ASN A 501 27.58 -21.71 -11.19
N LYS A 502 27.35 -22.06 -12.46
CA LYS A 502 26.95 -21.12 -13.50
C LYS A 502 25.48 -21.22 -13.91
N ILE A 503 24.77 -22.26 -13.47
CA ILE A 503 23.39 -22.55 -13.89
C ILE A 503 22.43 -21.49 -13.31
N ILE A 504 21.72 -20.78 -14.20
CA ILE A 504 20.78 -19.69 -13.87
C ILE A 504 19.35 -19.95 -14.40
N ALA A 505 19.18 -20.90 -15.30
CA ALA A 505 17.87 -21.36 -15.71
C ALA A 505 17.97 -22.78 -16.23
N ALA A 506 16.89 -23.53 -16.10
CA ALA A 506 16.79 -24.86 -16.68
C ALA A 506 15.35 -25.15 -17.06
N PHE A 507 15.15 -25.94 -18.12
CA PHE A 507 13.88 -26.59 -18.37
C PHE A 507 14.09 -27.86 -19.19
N LYS A 508 13.05 -28.69 -19.21
CA LYS A 508 12.95 -29.83 -20.11
C LYS A 508 12.24 -29.43 -21.41
N TRP A 509 12.76 -29.90 -22.54
CA TRP A 509 12.14 -29.72 -23.84
C TRP A 509 11.46 -31.01 -24.31
N ASN A 510 10.60 -30.90 -25.32
CA ASN A 510 9.78 -32.01 -25.83
C ASN A 510 10.59 -33.10 -26.57
N ASN A 511 11.90 -32.90 -26.79
CA ASN A 511 12.76 -33.74 -27.62
C ASN A 511 13.70 -34.65 -26.80
N SER A 512 13.31 -35.01 -25.58
CA SER A 512 14.15 -35.77 -24.63
C SER A 512 15.49 -35.07 -24.33
N ARG A 513 15.48 -33.73 -24.31
CA ARG A 513 16.58 -32.89 -23.84
C ARG A 513 16.15 -32.04 -22.66
N ALA A 514 17.10 -31.78 -21.77
CA ALA A 514 17.04 -30.66 -20.85
C ALA A 514 18.05 -29.61 -21.29
N TYR A 515 17.72 -28.34 -21.08
CA TYR A 515 18.56 -27.22 -21.42
C TYR A 515 18.90 -26.46 -20.15
N PHE A 516 20.18 -26.20 -19.94
CA PHE A 516 20.70 -25.41 -18.81
C PHE A 516 21.32 -24.14 -19.35
N PHE A 517 20.86 -22.98 -18.90
CA PHE A 517 21.38 -21.68 -19.30
C PHE A 517 22.37 -21.21 -18.24
N LEU A 518 23.49 -20.67 -18.70
CA LEU A 518 24.62 -20.27 -17.86
C LEU A 518 24.72 -18.74 -17.80
N ASN A 519 25.23 -18.24 -16.68
CA ASN A 519 25.38 -16.80 -16.42
C ASN A 519 26.35 -16.04 -17.34
N ASP A 520 27.02 -16.74 -18.27
CA ASP A 520 27.96 -16.18 -19.24
C ASP A 520 27.38 -16.14 -20.67
N GLY A 521 26.06 -16.32 -20.83
CA GLY A 521 25.39 -16.26 -22.13
C GLY A 521 25.59 -17.52 -22.98
N THR A 522 26.02 -18.62 -22.36
CA THR A 522 26.08 -19.95 -22.97
C THR A 522 25.00 -20.86 -22.42
N TYR A 523 24.74 -21.96 -23.11
CA TYR A 523 23.79 -22.98 -22.66
C TYR A 523 24.35 -24.38 -22.86
N ILE A 524 23.85 -25.34 -22.10
CA ILE A 524 24.16 -26.76 -22.18
C ILE A 524 22.91 -27.50 -22.64
N ARG A 525 23.08 -28.41 -23.59
CA ARG A 525 22.05 -29.38 -23.97
C ARG A 525 22.39 -30.73 -23.33
N TYR A 526 21.51 -31.20 -22.45
CA TYR A 526 21.65 -32.45 -21.73
C TYR A 526 20.72 -33.50 -22.33
N SER A 527 21.29 -34.63 -22.72
CA SER A 527 20.55 -35.78 -23.20
C SER A 527 19.93 -36.55 -22.04
N ILE A 528 18.61 -36.55 -21.96
CA ILE A 528 17.87 -37.33 -20.95
C ILE A 528 18.06 -38.83 -21.20
N THR A 529 18.04 -39.26 -22.47
CA THR A 529 18.16 -40.68 -22.84
C THR A 529 19.54 -41.25 -22.50
N ASN A 530 20.59 -40.53 -22.89
CA ASN A 530 21.99 -40.92 -22.64
C ASN A 530 22.53 -40.49 -21.28
N ASP A 531 21.71 -39.85 -20.45
CA ASP A 531 22.07 -39.28 -19.15
C ASP A 531 23.44 -38.55 -19.14
N SER A 532 23.61 -37.62 -20.08
CA SER A 532 24.87 -36.90 -20.25
C SER A 532 24.72 -35.63 -21.07
N VAL A 533 25.65 -34.68 -20.90
CA VAL A 533 25.79 -33.52 -21.78
C VAL A 533 26.12 -33.95 -23.21
N ASP A 534 25.41 -33.40 -24.19
CA ASP A 534 25.72 -33.62 -25.61
C ASP A 534 27.10 -33.03 -25.96
N SER A 535 27.82 -33.65 -26.91
CA SER A 535 29.09 -33.11 -27.40
C SER A 535 28.91 -31.72 -28.02
N GLY A 536 29.91 -30.85 -27.83
CA GLY A 536 29.92 -29.47 -28.35
C GLY A 536 29.27 -28.44 -27.42
N TYR A 537 28.95 -28.82 -26.18
CA TYR A 537 28.38 -27.94 -25.17
C TYR A 537 29.34 -27.65 -24.01
N PRO A 538 29.28 -26.45 -23.39
CA PRO A 538 28.32 -25.38 -23.62
C PRO A 538 28.53 -24.67 -24.96
N ALA A 539 27.44 -24.15 -25.53
CA ALA A 539 27.45 -23.37 -26.76
C ALA A 539 26.90 -21.96 -26.49
N ALA A 540 27.33 -20.97 -27.27
CA ALA A 540 26.82 -19.61 -27.15
C ALA A 540 25.33 -19.54 -27.50
N ILE A 541 24.57 -18.73 -26.77
CA ILE A 541 23.20 -18.38 -27.13
C ILE A 541 23.28 -17.30 -28.22
N THR A 542 22.94 -17.67 -29.45
CA THR A 542 22.93 -16.78 -30.62
C THR A 542 21.59 -16.85 -31.33
N ASN A 543 21.31 -15.93 -32.26
CA ASN A 543 20.13 -16.03 -33.12
C ASN A 543 20.18 -17.21 -34.12
N GLY A 544 21.30 -17.93 -34.21
CA GLY A 544 21.38 -19.20 -34.94
C GLY A 544 20.99 -20.43 -34.09
N SER A 545 21.29 -20.40 -32.79
CA SER A 545 20.98 -21.50 -31.87
C SER A 545 19.64 -21.34 -31.13
N TRP A 546 19.25 -20.09 -30.87
CA TRP A 546 18.04 -19.68 -30.19
C TRP A 546 17.49 -18.42 -30.89
N PRO A 547 16.84 -18.56 -32.06
CA PRO A 547 16.36 -17.41 -32.84
C PRO A 547 15.53 -16.41 -32.02
N GLY A 548 16.06 -15.18 -31.90
CA GLY A 548 15.46 -14.07 -31.15
C GLY A 548 15.89 -13.96 -29.69
N LEU A 549 16.67 -14.90 -29.15
CA LEU A 549 17.18 -14.88 -27.77
C LEU A 549 18.62 -14.36 -27.67
N GLY A 550 19.35 -14.26 -28.79
CA GLY A 550 20.79 -13.93 -28.79
C GLY A 550 21.13 -12.63 -28.06
N ASP A 551 20.33 -11.57 -28.27
CA ASP A 551 20.57 -10.25 -27.66
C ASP A 551 20.29 -10.22 -26.14
N TYR A 552 19.68 -11.29 -25.61
CA TYR A 552 19.27 -11.41 -24.21
C TYR A 552 20.04 -12.52 -23.48
N ALA A 553 21.04 -13.14 -24.13
CA ALA A 553 21.78 -14.30 -23.61
C ALA A 553 22.27 -14.12 -22.17
N THR A 554 22.83 -12.95 -21.85
CA THR A 554 23.40 -12.64 -20.52
C THR A 554 22.38 -12.02 -19.55
N LYS A 555 21.15 -11.78 -20.00
CA LYS A 555 20.08 -11.16 -19.19
C LYS A 555 19.13 -12.16 -18.57
N ILE A 556 19.19 -13.44 -18.96
CA ILE A 556 18.29 -14.47 -18.45
C ILE A 556 18.49 -14.63 -16.93
N THR A 557 17.40 -14.63 -16.16
CA THR A 557 17.41 -14.91 -14.72
C THR A 557 16.66 -16.16 -14.34
N ALA A 558 15.72 -16.59 -15.18
CA ALA A 558 14.98 -17.83 -15.00
C ALA A 558 14.37 -18.28 -16.33
N ALA A 559 13.94 -19.54 -16.37
CA ALA A 559 13.07 -20.04 -17.42
C ALA A 559 12.03 -21.00 -16.84
N VAL A 560 10.91 -21.15 -17.53
CA VAL A 560 9.85 -22.08 -17.15
C VAL A 560 9.28 -22.76 -18.40
N ASP A 561 9.05 -24.06 -18.29
CA ASP A 561 8.32 -24.81 -19.32
C ASP A 561 6.81 -24.53 -19.23
N TRP A 562 6.14 -24.36 -20.37
CA TRP A 562 4.71 -24.03 -20.41
C TRP A 562 3.94 -24.92 -21.38
N GLY A 563 3.91 -26.21 -21.04
CA GLY A 563 3.25 -27.23 -21.85
C GLY A 563 3.98 -27.47 -23.16
N VAL A 564 3.32 -28.05 -24.16
CA VAL A 564 4.03 -28.49 -25.39
C VAL A 564 4.46 -27.35 -26.31
N THR A 565 3.83 -26.18 -26.23
CA THR A 565 4.00 -25.14 -27.26
C THR A 565 5.01 -24.06 -26.85
N TYR A 566 5.04 -23.67 -25.58
CA TYR A 566 5.79 -22.49 -25.15
C TYR A 566 6.74 -22.81 -24.01
N CYS A 567 7.81 -22.03 -23.94
CA CYS A 567 8.55 -21.78 -22.71
C CYS A 567 8.73 -20.27 -22.57
N TYR A 568 9.02 -19.83 -21.35
CA TYR A 568 9.21 -18.42 -21.04
C TYR A 568 10.57 -18.22 -20.39
N PHE A 569 11.26 -17.16 -20.78
CA PHE A 569 12.50 -16.69 -20.17
C PHE A 569 12.23 -15.38 -19.44
N PHE A 570 12.66 -15.27 -18.20
CA PHE A 570 12.60 -14.03 -17.43
C PHE A 570 13.96 -13.35 -17.47
N LEU A 571 13.96 -12.03 -17.53
CA LEU A 571 15.15 -11.21 -17.66
C LEU A 571 15.41 -10.35 -16.42
N ASP A 572 16.65 -9.89 -16.29
CA ASP A 572 17.16 -9.09 -15.16
C ASP A 572 16.55 -7.67 -15.05
N ASP A 573 15.95 -7.19 -16.13
CA ASP A 573 15.20 -5.93 -16.22
C ASP A 573 13.69 -6.09 -15.97
N ASN A 574 13.28 -7.24 -15.40
CA ASN A 574 11.88 -7.55 -15.11
C ASN A 574 10.97 -7.60 -16.33
N THR A 575 11.55 -7.87 -17.49
CA THR A 575 10.81 -8.29 -18.68
C THR A 575 10.88 -9.81 -18.85
N TYR A 576 10.09 -10.34 -19.78
CA TYR A 576 10.09 -11.76 -20.13
C TYR A 576 9.99 -11.94 -21.65
N ILE A 577 10.45 -13.09 -22.12
CA ILE A 577 10.40 -13.53 -23.52
C ILE A 577 9.52 -14.78 -23.60
N LYS A 578 8.56 -14.78 -24.52
CA LYS A 578 7.80 -15.97 -24.90
C LYS A 578 8.47 -16.64 -26.09
N TYR A 579 8.86 -17.90 -25.93
CA TYR A 579 9.53 -18.68 -26.96
C TYR A 579 8.63 -19.84 -27.42
N ASN A 580 8.44 -19.97 -28.73
CA ASN A 580 7.63 -21.02 -29.33
C ASN A 580 8.52 -22.23 -29.68
N LYS A 581 8.26 -23.35 -29.00
CA LYS A 581 9.02 -24.60 -29.14
C LYS A 581 8.76 -25.30 -30.48
N SER A 582 7.62 -25.04 -31.11
CA SER A 582 7.25 -25.64 -32.40
C SER A 582 7.90 -24.91 -33.58
N THR A 583 8.01 -23.58 -33.52
CA THR A 583 8.69 -22.78 -34.56
C THR A 583 10.17 -22.56 -34.26
N ASP A 584 10.62 -22.97 -33.07
CA ASP A 584 11.97 -22.74 -32.55
C ASP A 584 12.41 -21.27 -32.65
N SER A 585 11.57 -20.38 -32.14
CA SER A 585 11.83 -18.94 -32.19
C SER A 585 11.07 -18.14 -31.14
N VAL A 586 11.60 -16.97 -30.81
CA VAL A 586 10.88 -15.96 -30.01
C VAL A 586 9.61 -15.51 -30.74
N VAL A 587 8.51 -15.42 -30.00
CA VAL A 587 7.24 -14.88 -30.50
C VAL A 587 7.42 -13.37 -30.77
N SER A 588 6.86 -12.88 -31.88
CA SER A 588 6.93 -11.46 -32.23
C SER A 588 6.36 -10.55 -31.12
N GLY A 589 6.99 -9.39 -30.90
CA GLY A 589 6.59 -8.40 -29.90
C GLY A 589 7.09 -8.67 -28.47
N TYR A 590 8.17 -9.44 -28.33
CA TYR A 590 8.88 -9.69 -27.07
C TYR A 590 10.30 -9.10 -27.11
N PRO A 591 10.88 -8.73 -25.96
CA PRO A 591 10.38 -8.93 -24.58
C PRO A 591 9.20 -8.02 -24.21
N LYS A 592 8.47 -8.41 -23.17
CA LYS A 592 7.38 -7.62 -22.55
C LYS A 592 7.63 -7.47 -21.06
N GLU A 593 7.13 -6.41 -20.45
CA GLU A 593 7.20 -6.24 -18.99
C GLU A 593 6.43 -7.35 -18.26
N VAL A 594 6.94 -7.78 -17.11
CA VAL A 594 6.20 -8.60 -16.15
C VAL A 594 5.36 -7.66 -15.28
N ASN A 595 4.05 -7.63 -15.50
CA ASN A 595 3.11 -6.80 -14.77
C ASN A 595 1.72 -7.46 -14.69
N ASN A 596 0.75 -6.80 -14.08
CA ASN A 596 -0.60 -7.37 -13.90
C ASN A 596 -1.38 -7.58 -15.20
N SER A 597 -0.96 -7.01 -16.34
CA SER A 597 -1.58 -7.29 -17.65
C SER A 597 -0.98 -8.50 -18.36
N THR A 598 0.25 -8.90 -18.04
CA THR A 598 0.97 -10.01 -18.69
C THR A 598 1.14 -11.24 -17.81
N TRP A 599 1.36 -11.04 -16.51
CA TRP A 599 1.51 -12.06 -15.48
C TRP A 599 0.81 -11.61 -14.18
N PRO A 600 -0.54 -11.64 -14.12
CA PRO A 600 -1.31 -11.17 -12.98
C PRO A 600 -0.80 -11.70 -11.63
N GLY A 601 -0.38 -10.79 -10.76
CA GLY A 601 0.07 -11.06 -9.40
C GLY A 601 1.52 -11.56 -9.26
N LEU A 602 2.26 -11.76 -10.35
CA LEU A 602 3.63 -12.30 -10.28
C LEU A 602 4.64 -11.31 -9.65
N LYS A 603 4.28 -10.02 -9.62
CA LYS A 603 5.07 -8.91 -9.05
C LYS A 603 4.50 -8.32 -7.75
N ASN A 604 3.45 -8.91 -7.20
CA ASN A 604 2.82 -8.44 -5.96
C ASN A 604 3.82 -8.29 -4.80
#